data_AF-A0A378BD29-F1
#
_entry.id   AF-A0A378BD29-F1
#
_cell.length_a   1.000
_cell.length_b   1.000
_cell.length_c   1.000
_cell.angle_alpha   90.00
_cell.angle_beta   90.00
_cell.angle_gamma   90.00
#
_symmetry.space_group_name_H-M   'P 1'
#
loop_
_entity.id
_entity.type
_entity.pdbx_description
1 polymer ?
#
loop_
_entity_poly.entity_id
_entity_poly.type
_entity_poly.pdbx_seq_one_letter_code
_entity_poly.pdbx_strand_id
1 'polypeptide(L)' 'MKGETRRRRGFIAQQAEKVDPIYTFQSGDVEIDGEKINILNVDHTAIIADLVLTVQELTKQVRDLNKQVQTKEY' A
#
# COMPACT_ATOMS: atom_id res chain seq x y z
N MET A 1 -11.54 -1.37 -18.55
CA MET A 1 -11.22 -2.76 -18.99
C MET A 1 -12.53 -3.56 -19.08
N LYS A 2 -13.27 -3.47 -20.20
CA LYS A 2 -14.40 -4.39 -20.45
C LYS A 2 -13.81 -5.70 -20.98
N GLY A 3 -14.10 -6.83 -20.33
CA GLY A 3 -13.71 -8.17 -20.79
C GLY A 3 -12.49 -8.79 -20.09
N GLU A 4 -11.89 -8.12 -19.11
CA GLU A 4 -10.76 -8.73 -18.38
C GLU A 4 -11.26 -9.57 -17.19
N THR A 5 -11.14 -10.90 -17.31
CA THR A 5 -11.59 -11.88 -16.31
C THR A 5 -10.51 -12.29 -15.31
N ARG A 6 -9.30 -11.75 -15.46
CA ARG A 6 -8.15 -12.10 -14.62
C ARG A 6 -8.37 -11.57 -13.20
N ARG A 7 -8.31 -12.47 -12.20
CA ARG A 7 -8.27 -12.06 -10.78
C ARG A 7 -7.01 -11.25 -10.51
N ARG A 8 -7.18 -10.08 -9.89
CA ARG A 8 -6.08 -9.19 -9.48
C ARG A 8 -6.11 -9.02 -7.96
N ARG A 9 -4.92 -8.90 -7.37
CA ARG A 9 -4.75 -8.40 -6.01
C ARG A 9 -4.44 -6.91 -6.10
N GLY A 10 -4.92 -6.15 -5.13
CA GLY A 10 -4.72 -4.72 -5.08
C GLY A 10 -5.45 -4.11 -3.89
N PHE A 11 -5.48 -2.78 -3.87
CA PHE A 11 -6.13 -1.98 -2.85
C PHE A 11 -7.34 -1.28 -3.44
N ILE A 12 -8.35 -1.04 -2.62
CA ILE A 12 -9.46 -0.15 -2.96
C ILE A 12 -9.05 1.26 -2.54
N ALA A 13 -9.01 2.22 -3.47
CA ALA A 13 -8.54 3.57 -3.20
C ALA A 13 -9.29 4.23 -2.04
N GLN A 14 -10.62 4.10 -1.99
CA GLN A 14 -11.46 4.64 -0.91
C GLN A 14 -11.19 3.98 0.45
N GLN A 15 -10.62 2.77 0.48
CA GLN A 15 -10.17 2.15 1.73
C GLN A 15 -8.77 2.64 2.11
N ALA A 16 -7.86 2.79 1.13
CA ALA A 16 -6.52 3.30 1.35
C ALA A 16 -6.54 4.75 1.88
N GLU A 17 -7.38 5.61 1.31
CA GLU A 17 -7.56 7.01 1.74
C GLU A 17 -8.01 7.13 3.20
N LYS A 18 -8.82 6.18 3.70
CA LYS A 18 -9.25 6.15 5.10
C LYS A 18 -8.12 5.77 6.07
N VAL A 19 -7.11 5.05 5.57
CA VAL A 19 -5.93 4.69 6.35
C VAL A 19 -4.98 5.87 6.37
N ASP A 20 -4.58 6.34 5.19
CA ASP A 20 -3.76 7.53 5.02
C ASP A 20 -3.96 8.11 3.60
N PRO A 21 -4.28 9.41 3.45
CA PRO A 21 -4.40 10.07 2.15
C PRO A 21 -3.14 10.00 1.29
N ILE A 22 -1.95 9.77 1.86
CA ILE A 22 -0.70 9.61 1.09
C ILE A 22 -0.75 8.42 0.12
N TYR A 23 -1.63 7.46 0.38
CA TYR A 23 -1.80 6.28 -0.47
C TYR A 23 -2.78 6.47 -1.62
N THR A 24 -3.31 7.68 -1.81
CA THR A 24 -4.24 7.97 -2.90
C THR A 24 -3.92 9.27 -3.62
N PHE A 25 -4.38 9.37 -4.86
CA PHE A 25 -4.34 10.60 -5.64
C PHE A 25 -5.54 10.68 -6.59
N GLN A 26 -5.93 11.91 -6.95
CA GLN A 26 -6.97 12.14 -7.94
C GLN A 26 -6.33 12.26 -9.34
N SER A 27 -6.82 11.48 -10.31
CA SER A 27 -6.29 11.50 -11.68
C SER A 27 -7.02 12.48 -12.60
N GLY A 28 -7.64 13.53 -12.05
CA GLY A 28 -8.46 14.49 -12.77
C GLY A 28 -9.89 14.00 -13.04
N ASP A 29 -10.68 14.91 -13.63
CA ASP A 29 -12.08 14.65 -13.99
C ASP A 29 -12.16 13.83 -15.27
N VAL A 30 -12.97 12.77 -15.25
CA VAL A 30 -13.34 11.98 -16.44
C VAL A 30 -14.82 12.21 -16.71
N GLU A 31 -15.15 12.52 -17.97
CA GLU A 31 -16.53 12.63 -18.41
C GLU A 31 -17.07 11.24 -18.77
N ILE A 32 -18.11 10.80 -18.08
CA ILE A 32 -18.81 9.54 -18.34
C ILE A 32 -20.29 9.88 -18.49
N ASP A 33 -20.88 9.57 -19.64
CA ASP A 33 -22.29 9.83 -19.96
C ASP A 33 -22.75 11.29 -19.72
N GLY A 34 -21.85 12.26 -19.92
CA GLY A 34 -22.10 13.69 -19.74
C GLY A 34 -21.92 14.21 -18.30
N GLU A 35 -21.60 13.33 -17.36
CA GLU A 35 -21.25 13.70 -15.98
C GLU A 35 -19.74 13.72 -15.77
N LYS A 36 -19.24 14.76 -15.08
CA LYS A 36 -17.84 14.83 -14.65
C LYS A 36 -17.67 14.06 -13.35
N ILE A 37 -16.89 12.99 -13.41
CA ILE A 37 -16.58 12.13 -12.26
C ILE A 37 -15.10 12.28 -11.95
N ASN A 38 -14.78 12.59 -10.70
CA ASN A 38 -13.41 12.60 -10.21
C ASN A 38 -12.99 11.18 -9.81
N ILE A 39 -11.91 10.67 -10.40
CA ILE A 39 -11.42 9.31 -10.14
C ILE A 39 -10.33 9.34 -9.07
N LEU A 40 -10.61 8.67 -7.96
CA LEU A 40 -9.64 8.38 -6.90
C LEU A 40 -8.85 7.10 -7.23
N ASN A 41 -7.53 7.23 -7.26
CA ASN A 41 -6.59 6.13 -7.53
C ASN A 41 -5.72 5.84 -6.30
N VAL A 42 -5.06 4.68 -6.32
CA VAL A 42 -4.07 4.27 -5.31
C VAL A 42 -2.68 4.68 -5.76
N ASP A 43 -1.92 5.35 -4.89
CA ASP A 43 -0.48 5.49 -5.05
C ASP A 43 0.23 4.22 -4.56
N HIS A 44 0.53 3.33 -5.51
CA HIS A 44 1.23 2.09 -5.21
C HIS A 44 2.68 2.32 -4.77
N THR A 45 3.31 3.41 -5.20
CA THR A 45 4.70 3.71 -4.84
C THR A 45 4.80 4.06 -3.37
N ALA A 46 3.88 4.88 -2.86
CA ALA A 46 3.80 5.22 -1.43
C ALA A 46 3.62 3.96 -0.57
N ILE A 47 2.67 3.09 -0.93
CA ILE A 47 2.42 1.83 -0.20
C ILE A 47 3.65 0.91 -0.20
N ILE A 48 4.32 0.77 -1.36
CA ILE A 48 5.49 -0.11 -1.48
C ILE A 48 6.66 0.45 -0.67
N ALA A 49 6.87 1.76 -0.67
CA ALA A 49 7.93 2.39 0.12
C ALA A 49 7.76 2.08 1.62
N ASP A 50 6.55 2.23 2.15
CA ASP A 50 6.28 1.94 3.56
C ASP A 50 6.34 0.45 3.88
N LEU A 51 5.93 -0.42 2.95
CA LEU A 51 6.11 -1.86 3.09
C LEU A 51 7.61 -2.22 3.20
N VAL A 52 8.46 -1.63 2.35
CA VAL A 52 9.91 -1.87 2.38
C VAL A 52 10.50 -1.41 3.72
N LEU A 53 10.16 -0.20 4.17
CA LEU A 53 10.62 0.33 5.45
C LEU A 53 10.19 -0.56 6.62
N THR A 54 8.92 -0.99 6.62
CA THR A 54 8.37 -1.87 7.66
C THR A 54 9.07 -3.22 7.68
N VAL A 55 9.34 -3.82 6.52
CA VAL A 55 10.07 -5.11 6.43
C VAL A 55 11.52 -4.96 6.91
N GLN A 56 12.19 -3.86 6.57
CA GLN A 56 13.56 -3.59 7.03
C GLN A 56 13.62 -3.45 8.54
N GLU A 57 12.70 -2.68 9.12
CA GLU A 57 12.62 -2.48 10.57
C GLU A 57 12.28 -3.79 11.30
N LEU A 58 11.29 -4.55 10.81
CA LEU A 58 10.99 -5.88 11.36
C LEU A 58 12.20 -6.83 11.29
N THR A 59 12.93 -6.82 10.17
CA THR A 59 14.15 -7.64 10.02
C THR A 59 15.21 -7.25 11.03
N LYS A 60 15.38 -5.95 11.28
CA LYS A 60 16.31 -5.44 12.30
C LYS A 60 15.89 -5.90 13.70
N GLN A 61 14.61 -5.74 14.05
CA GLN A 61 14.07 -6.17 15.34
C GLN A 61 14.25 -7.67 15.58
N VAL A 62 13.99 -8.50 14.56
CA VAL A 62 14.22 -9.96 14.65
C VAL A 62 15.70 -10.28 14.87
N ARG A 63 16.62 -9.61 14.15
CA ARG A 63 18.07 -9.80 14.33
C ARG A 63 18.51 -9.41 15.73
N ASP A 64 18.04 -8.28 16.23
CA ASP A 64 18.41 -7.77 17.55
C ASP A 64 17.84 -8.66 18.66
N LEU A 65 16.62 -9.15 18.51
CA LEU A 65 16.01 -10.11 19.43
C LEU A 65 16.79 -11.44 19.45
N ASN A 66 17.15 -11.97 18.28
CA ASN A 66 17.94 -13.20 18.19
C ASN A 66 19.30 -13.08 18.89
N LYS A 67 19.97 -11.91 18.78
CA LYS A 67 21.21 -11.65 19.52
C LYS A 67 20.99 -11.68 21.03
N GLN A 68 19.91 -11.09 21.52
CA GLN A 68 19.57 -11.08 22.95
C GLN A 68 19.25 -12.49 23.49
N VAL A 69 18.59 -13.33 22.69
CA VAL A 69 18.31 -14.71 23.06
C VAL A 69 19.62 -15.51 23.12
N GLN A 70 20.49 -15.39 22.11
CA GLN A 70 21.78 -16.10 22.07
C GLN A 70 22.74 -15.68 23.19
N THR A 71 22.67 -14.43 23.67
CA THR A 71 23.50 -13.98 24.80
C THR A 71 22.99 -14.45 26.16
N LYS A 72 21.76 -14.98 26.25
CA LYS A 72 21.15 -15.47 27.50
C LYS A 72 21.32 -16.98 27.74
N GLU A 73 21.91 -17.72 26.80
CA GLU A 73 22.16 -19.17 26.95
C GLU A 73 23.48 -19.52 27.69
N TYR A 74 24.00 -18.62 28.52
CA TYR A 74 25.15 -18.86 29.40
C TYR A 74 24.76 -18.82 30.88
#